data_AF-A0A9X0C104-F1
#
_entry.id   AF-A0A9X0C104-F1
#
_cell.length_a   1.000
_cell.length_b   1.000
_cell.length_c   1.000
_cell.angle_alpha   90.00
_cell.angle_beta   90.00
_cell.angle_gamma   90.00
#
_symmetry.space_group_name_H-M   'P 1'
#
loop_
_entity.id
_entity.type
_entity.pdbx_description
1 polymer ?
#
loop_
_entity_poly.entity_id
_entity_poly.type
_entity_poly.pdbx_seq_one_letter_code
_entity_poly.pdbx_strand_id
1 'polypeptide(L)'
;MASVLRKANIQGDVWPGLRKRFQSFIFFRIQKPDEFRSRLQTFIPQITTAEGACNMKGIIAEEKVLARKKNQPAKLQPLPGVNSSSRRSTDGHSQNLRQTEQVAFIHKAAAGL
;
A
#
# COMPACT_ATOMS: atom_id res chain seq x y z
N MET A 1 -26.58 6.83 -11.83
CA MET A 1 -25.32 7.24 -12.47
C MET A 1 -24.16 6.55 -11.79
N ALA A 2 -23.35 5.77 -12.51
CA ALA A 2 -22.17 5.14 -11.94
C ALA A 2 -21.13 6.22 -11.61
N SER A 3 -20.70 6.32 -10.36
CA SER A 3 -19.64 7.24 -9.95
C SER A 3 -18.35 6.90 -10.69
N VAL A 4 -17.71 7.88 -11.35
CA VAL A 4 -16.39 7.70 -11.96
C VAL A 4 -15.37 7.46 -10.85
N LEU A 5 -14.91 6.22 -10.72
CA LEU A 5 -13.95 5.81 -9.71
C LEU A 5 -12.54 6.26 -10.12
N ARG A 6 -11.99 7.26 -9.43
CA ARG A 6 -10.64 7.77 -9.69
C ARG A 6 -9.58 6.86 -9.08
N LYS A 7 -9.13 5.85 -9.83
CA LYS A 7 -8.15 4.84 -9.40
C LYS A 7 -6.83 5.45 -8.89
N ALA A 8 -6.39 6.57 -9.46
CA ALA A 8 -5.20 7.28 -9.02
C ALA A 8 -5.32 7.87 -7.59
N ASN A 9 -6.54 8.02 -7.06
CA ASN A 9 -6.80 8.63 -5.75
C ASN A 9 -7.28 7.61 -4.69
N ILE A 10 -7.17 6.32 -4.98
CA ILE A 10 -7.53 5.23 -4.06
C ILE A 10 -6.26 4.43 -3.78
N GLN A 11 -6.02 4.05 -2.53
CA GLN A 11 -4.89 3.18 -2.19
C GLN A 11 -5.11 1.77 -2.74
N GLY A 12 -4.06 1.17 -3.29
CA GLY A 12 -4.14 -0.08 -4.04
C GLY A 12 -4.51 -1.31 -3.22
N ASP A 13 -4.32 -1.25 -1.90
CA ASP A 13 -4.75 -2.35 -1.00
C ASP A 13 -6.25 -2.33 -0.69
N VAL A 14 -6.95 -1.22 -0.98
CA VAL A 14 -8.43 -1.15 -0.90
C VAL A 14 -9.04 -1.84 -2.11
N TRP A 15 -8.60 -1.44 -3.30
CA TRP A 15 -8.97 -2.06 -4.56
C TRP A 15 -7.84 -1.83 -5.56
N PRO A 16 -7.45 -2.83 -6.36
CA PRO A 16 -7.98 -4.18 -6.45
C PRO A 16 -7.32 -5.15 -5.43
N GLY A 17 -6.63 -4.63 -4.43
CA GLY A 17 -5.80 -5.38 -3.48
C GLY A 17 -4.37 -5.57 -4.01
N LEU A 18 -3.38 -5.45 -3.12
CA LEU A 18 -1.99 -5.73 -3.44
C LEU A 18 -1.74 -7.24 -3.39
N ARG A 19 -1.00 -7.78 -4.37
CA ARG A 19 -0.53 -9.18 -4.29
C ARG A 19 0.66 -9.23 -3.34
N LYS A 20 0.71 -10.22 -2.44
CA LYS A 20 1.69 -10.30 -1.34
C LYS A 20 2.20 -11.74 -1.22
N ARG A 21 3.52 -11.94 -1.07
CA ARG A 21 4.07 -13.14 -0.41
C ARG A 21 4.42 -12.87 1.05
N PHE A 22 4.92 -11.66 1.31
CA PHE A 22 5.26 -11.18 2.65
C PHE A 22 4.65 -9.80 2.90
N GLN A 23 4.31 -9.51 4.16
CA GLN A 23 3.76 -8.24 4.58
C GLN A 23 4.29 -7.87 5.95
N SER A 24 4.72 -6.62 6.10
CA SER A 24 5.12 -6.04 7.37
C SER A 24 4.19 -4.88 7.74
N PHE A 25 3.83 -4.84 9.02
CA PHE A 25 3.00 -3.78 9.60
C PHE A 25 3.86 -2.95 10.54
N ILE A 26 3.97 -1.66 10.27
CA ILE A 26 4.69 -0.70 11.12
C ILE A 26 3.64 0.15 11.83
N PHE A 27 3.51 -0.07 13.14
CA PHE A 27 2.67 0.73 14.01
C PHE A 27 3.52 1.82 14.66
N PHE A 28 3.08 3.07 14.58
CA PHE A 28 3.80 4.18 15.18
C PHE A 28 2.86 5.25 15.74
N ARG A 29 3.38 5.98 16.73
CA ARG A 29 2.70 7.14 17.33
C ARG A 29 3.30 8.43 16.79
N ILE A 30 2.43 9.35 16.40
CA ILE A 30 2.86 10.69 15.97
C ILE A 30 3.14 11.53 17.22
N GLN A 31 4.42 11.81 17.47
CA GLN A 31 4.84 12.67 18.58
C GLN A 31 4.81 14.15 18.22
N LYS A 32 5.16 14.48 16.97
CA LYS A 32 5.26 15.85 16.46
C LYS A 32 4.42 16.00 15.18
N PRO A 33 3.15 16.43 15.28
CA PRO A 33 2.23 16.43 14.16
C PRO A 33 2.68 17.27 12.96
N ASP A 34 3.28 18.44 13.18
CA ASP A 34 3.66 19.33 12.09
C ASP A 34 4.89 18.82 11.33
N GLU A 35 5.91 18.32 12.05
CA GLU A 35 7.05 17.63 11.44
C GLU A 35 6.58 16.38 10.68
N PHE A 36 5.64 15.63 11.25
CA PHE A 36 5.09 14.44 10.61
C PHE A 36 4.37 14.79 9.30
N ARG A 37 3.54 15.83 9.28
CA ARG A 37 2.83 16.28 8.06
C ARG A 37 3.81 16.70 6.96
N SER A 38 4.86 17.44 7.31
CA SER A 38 5.91 17.84 6.36
C SER A 38 6.63 16.62 5.78
N ARG A 39 7.01 15.66 6.62
CA ARG A 39 7.65 14.41 6.15
C ARG A 39 6.70 13.53 5.35
N LEU A 40 5.42 13.47 5.72
CA LEU A 40 4.42 12.67 5.02
C LEU A 40 4.28 13.09 3.56
N GLN A 41 4.38 14.39 3.24
CA GLN A 41 4.34 14.87 1.86
C GLN A 41 5.42 14.19 0.98
N THR A 42 6.61 13.96 1.53
CA THR A 42 7.70 13.26 0.83
C THR A 42 7.43 11.75 0.68
N PHE A 43 6.58 11.19 1.53
CA PHE A 43 6.20 9.78 1.52
C PHE A 43 4.99 9.48 0.62
N ILE A 44 4.11 10.46 0.35
CA ILE A 44 2.91 10.28 -0.49
C ILE A 44 3.23 9.59 -1.84
N PRO A 45 4.29 9.94 -2.59
CA PRO A 45 4.63 9.28 -3.85
C PRO A 45 4.95 7.78 -3.71
N GLN A 46 5.28 7.31 -2.51
CA GLN A 46 5.56 5.90 -2.23
C GLN A 46 4.28 5.09 -2.00
N ILE A 47 3.15 5.73 -1.67
CA ILE A 47 1.87 5.05 -1.45
C ILE A 47 1.38 4.49 -2.79
N THR A 48 1.14 3.19 -2.82
CA THR A 48 0.68 2.52 -4.02
C THR A 48 -0.80 2.80 -4.24
N THR A 49 -1.14 3.36 -5.40
CA THR A 49 -2.53 3.64 -5.81
C THR A 49 -3.19 2.39 -6.40
N ALA A 50 -4.51 2.43 -6.57
CA ALA A 50 -5.27 1.38 -7.24
C ALA A 50 -4.83 1.20 -8.70
N GLU A 51 -4.49 2.30 -9.35
CA GLU A 51 -3.88 2.28 -10.69
C GLU A 51 -2.53 1.57 -10.69
N GLY A 52 -1.63 1.92 -9.75
CA GLY A 52 -0.34 1.23 -9.60
C GLY A 52 -0.51 -0.27 -9.33
N ALA A 53 -1.46 -0.65 -8.49
CA ALA A 53 -1.79 -2.04 -8.20
C ALA A 53 -2.34 -2.80 -9.42
N CYS A 54 -3.16 -2.15 -10.27
CA CYS A 54 -3.60 -2.71 -11.55
C CYS A 54 -2.40 -2.96 -12.48
N ASN A 55 -1.48 -2.02 -12.59
CA ASN A 55 -0.28 -2.15 -13.44
C ASN A 55 0.61 -3.30 -12.95
N MET A 56 0.84 -3.41 -11.65
CA MET A 56 1.58 -4.54 -11.05
C MET A 56 0.90 -5.88 -11.35
N LYS A 57 -0.44 -5.96 -11.31
CA LYS A 57 -1.18 -7.18 -11.70
C LYS A 57 -0.95 -7.54 -13.17
N GLY A 58 -0.87 -6.55 -14.06
CA GLY A 58 -0.52 -6.73 -15.48
C GLY A 58 0.86 -7.36 -15.66
N ILE A 59 1.89 -6.77 -15.03
CA ILE A 59 3.28 -7.28 -15.08
C ILE A 59 3.35 -8.73 -14.60
N ILE A 60 2.68 -9.07 -13.50
CA ILE A 60 2.65 -10.45 -12.97
C ILE A 60 1.93 -11.40 -13.94
N ALA A 61 0.86 -10.94 -14.59
CA ALA A 61 0.13 -11.75 -15.57
C ALA A 61 0.99 -12.03 -16.81
N GLU A 62 1.70 -11.03 -17.33
CA GLU A 62 2.62 -11.16 -18.45
C GLU A 62 3.76 -12.14 -18.13
N GLU A 63 4.38 -12.02 -16.96
CA GLU A 63 5.42 -12.95 -16.52
C GLU A 63 4.89 -14.39 -16.45
N LYS A 64 3.66 -14.59 -15.95
CA LYS A 64 3.03 -15.93 -15.93
C LYS A 64 2.81 -16.49 -17.34
N VAL A 65 2.43 -15.65 -18.30
CA VAL A 65 2.26 -16.06 -19.70
C VAL A 65 3.62 -16.43 -20.32
N LEU A 66 4.65 -15.64 -20.08
CA LEU A 66 6.01 -15.91 -20.57
C LEU A 66 6.59 -17.21 -20.00
N ALA A 67 6.39 -17.44 -18.71
CA ALA A 67 6.85 -18.65 -18.03
C ALA A 67 6.16 -19.91 -18.58
N ARG A 68 4.85 -19.85 -18.83
CA ARG A 68 4.10 -20.93 -19.49
C ARG A 68 4.63 -21.25 -20.89
N LYS A 69 4.91 -20.23 -21.71
CA LYS A 69 5.50 -20.42 -23.04
C LYS A 69 6.87 -21.09 -23.00
N LYS A 70 7.64 -20.87 -21.93
CA LYS A 70 8.97 -21.47 -21.72
C LYS A 70 8.94 -22.79 -20.98
N ASN A 71 7.76 -23.31 -20.60
CA ASN A 71 7.61 -24.47 -19.71
C ASN A 71 8.46 -24.37 -18.42
N GLN A 72 8.49 -23.17 -17.84
CA GLN A 72 9.27 -22.84 -16.64
C GLN A 72 8.39 -22.19 -15.57
N PRO A 73 8.80 -22.21 -14.30
CA PRO A 73 8.10 -21.47 -13.25
C PRO A 73 8.23 -19.95 -13.46
N ALA A 74 7.18 -19.20 -13.11
CA ALA A 74 7.17 -17.74 -13.24
C ALA A 74 8.15 -17.07 -12.28
N LYS A 75 8.92 -16.11 -12.78
CA LYS A 75 9.90 -15.39 -11.97
C LYS A 75 9.19 -14.47 -10.96
N LEU A 76 9.80 -14.35 -9.78
CA LEU A 76 9.41 -13.36 -8.77
C LEU A 76 9.69 -11.95 -9.26
N GLN A 77 8.63 -11.14 -9.34
CA GLN A 77 8.74 -9.73 -9.70
C GLN A 77 8.89 -8.88 -8.42
N PRO A 78 9.96 -8.05 -8.29
CA PRO A 78 10.21 -7.24 -7.11
C PRO A 78 9.30 -6.00 -7.12
N LEU A 79 7.99 -6.22 -6.92
CA LEU A 79 6.96 -5.19 -6.95
C LEU A 79 6.46 -4.94 -5.52
N PRO A 80 7.15 -4.13 -4.70
CA PRO A 80 6.66 -3.74 -3.39
C PRO A 80 5.46 -2.82 -3.52
N GLY A 81 4.56 -2.91 -2.55
CA GLY A 81 3.43 -1.99 -2.42
C GLY A 81 3.44 -1.37 -1.03
N VAL A 82 2.97 -0.13 -0.92
CA VAL A 82 2.89 0.56 0.36
C VAL A 82 1.51 1.15 0.53
N ASN A 83 0.94 0.98 1.71
CA ASN A 83 -0.32 1.61 2.07
C ASN A 83 -0.19 2.26 3.46
N SER A 84 -1.11 3.16 3.79
CA SER A 84 -1.15 3.78 5.11
C SER A 84 -2.57 3.91 5.61
N SER A 85 -2.80 3.57 6.88
CA SER A 85 -4.05 3.84 7.58
C SER A 85 -3.80 4.58 8.88
N SER A 86 -4.83 5.21 9.40
CA SER A 86 -4.77 5.97 10.66
C SER A 86 -5.91 5.52 11.55
N ARG A 87 -5.61 5.36 12.83
CA ARG A 87 -6.60 5.06 13.86
C ARG A 87 -6.81 6.29 14.73
N ARG A 88 -8.06 6.53 15.12
CA ARG A 88 -8.38 7.51 16.16
C ARG A 88 -7.95 6.94 17.53
N SER A 89 -7.13 7.68 18.27
CA SER A 89 -6.89 7.35 19.69
C SER A 89 -8.20 7.53 20.48
N THR A 90 -8.49 6.57 21.35
CA THR A 90 -9.65 6.58 22.26
C THR A 90 -9.25 6.91 23.70
N ASP A 91 -8.05 7.44 23.92
CA ASP A 91 -7.56 7.73 25.27
C ASP A 91 -8.41 8.83 25.92
N GLY A 92 -9.19 8.42 26.92
CA GLY A 92 -10.29 9.18 27.52
C GLY A 92 -9.91 10.29 28.49
N HIS A 93 -8.68 10.80 28.48
CA HIS A 93 -8.31 11.92 29.34
C HIS A 93 -7.42 12.95 28.64
N SER A 94 -7.89 14.20 28.72
CA SER A 94 -7.21 15.45 28.37
C SER A 94 -7.29 15.87 26.89
N GLN A 95 -8.08 16.92 26.66
CA GLN A 95 -8.41 17.51 25.36
C GLN A 95 -7.25 18.20 24.61
N ASN A 96 -5.98 17.92 24.90
CA ASN A 96 -4.87 18.75 24.41
C ASN A 96 -3.75 18.08 23.60
N LEU A 97 -3.78 16.78 23.33
CA LEU A 97 -2.91 16.21 22.29
C LEU A 97 -3.64 15.10 21.52
N ARG A 98 -4.04 15.41 20.28
CA ARG A 98 -4.59 14.42 19.34
C ARG A 98 -3.48 13.46 18.91
N GLN A 99 -3.14 12.49 19.74
CA GLN A 99 -2.23 11.41 19.36
C GLN A 99 -2.93 10.56 18.30
N THR A 100 -2.51 10.72 17.06
CA THR A 100 -2.97 9.88 15.95
C THR A 100 -1.99 8.71 15.86
N GLU A 101 -2.46 7.51 16.15
CA GLU A 101 -1.71 6.29 15.86
C GLU A 101 -1.88 6.02 14.36
N GLN A 102 -0.77 5.87 13.64
CA GLN A 102 -0.80 5.51 12.24
C GLN A 102 -0.16 4.14 12.03
N VAL A 103 -0.69 3.43 11.05
CA VAL A 103 -0.19 2.13 10.61
C VAL A 103 0.29 2.32 9.19
N ALA A 104 1.60 2.20 8.98
CA ALA A 104 2.15 2.08 7.64
C ALA A 104 2.33 0.60 7.32
N PHE A 105 1.85 0.19 6.17
CA PHE A 105 1.92 -1.19 5.69
C PHE A 105 2.95 -1.21 4.58
N ILE A 106 4.06 -1.91 4.82
CA ILE A 106 5.09 -2.10 3.80
C ILE A 106 4.96 -3.54 3.29
N HIS A 107 4.58 -3.67 2.03
CA HIS A 107 4.54 -4.95 1.32
C HIS A 107 5.82 -5.17 0.55
N LYS A 108 6.44 -6.34 0.73
CA LYS A 108 7.56 -6.77 -0.08
C LYS A 108 7.12 -7.94 -0.95
N ALA A 109 6.89 -7.61 -2.23
CA ALA A 109 6.76 -8.44 -3.44
C ALA A 109 5.85 -9.69 -3.41
N ALA A 110 5.17 -9.91 -4.54
CA ALA A 110 4.46 -11.14 -4.86
C ALA A 110 5.04 -11.84 -6.08
N ALA A 111 5.06 -13.17 -6.02
CA ALA A 111 4.67 -13.97 -7.18
C ALA A 111 3.80 -15.15 -6.76
N GLY A 112 3.07 -15.66 -7.75
CA GLY A 112 2.16 -16.78 -7.57
C GLY A 112 2.89 -18.06 -7.19
N LEU A 113 2.17 -18.90 -6.46
CA LEU A 113 2.01 -20.28 -6.90
C LEU A 113 1.18 -20.29 -8.21
#